data_AF-H6BVI8-F1
#
_entry.id   AF-H6BVI8-F1
#
_cell.length_a   1.000
_cell.length_b   1.000
_cell.length_c   1.000
_cell.angle_alpha   90.00
_cell.angle_beta   90.00
_cell.angle_gamma   90.00
#
_symmetry.space_group_name_H-M   'P 1'
#
loop_
_entity.id
_entity.type
_entity.pdbx_description
1 polymer ?
#
loop_
_entity_poly.entity_id
_entity_poly.type
_entity_poly.pdbx_seq_one_letter_code
_entity_poly.pdbx_strand_id
1 'polypeptide(L)'
;MDLLAELEAMALNIADFSDDDTITDEDVERWQLLFGYKHAKAVRRLEEYRTDYSRRSVPDDLWATVCSQKEAEGYDREAYEYSLTLQSQSVVCDAHISPDLREGAASGMFIMKLEDPFETPEKIQLAAGLDHTPECVAGEGEVGVAEFCRIDYHARSRLMAWIAEHQPGVQPTIVRLASPAKKNLSSSTMAPFLGQNPATTVPCPRESTNFETSLSSMSVPTQNQYPVWYFFYGTLAEPEVLTRQLGLTVEPDLIPAHVEGGRLRRWGGRYKALVDGTAESKVFGSAFLVGSADHENALRFYETDKYEVVRCSIITADETIQGLTFRFAGPKEALEDEIHQDS
;
A
#
# COMPACT_ATOMS: atom_id res chain seq x y z
N MET A 1 -17.91 -8.35 7.47
CA MET A 1 -18.77 -7.27 6.95
C MET A 1 -20.20 -7.78 6.97
N ASP A 2 -21.13 -6.97 7.46
CA ASP A 2 -22.55 -7.31 7.51
C ASP A 2 -23.20 -6.88 6.19
N LEU A 3 -23.40 -7.85 5.30
CA LEU A 3 -23.98 -7.65 3.97
C LEU A 3 -25.36 -6.96 4.03
N LEU A 4 -26.11 -7.15 5.12
CA LEU A 4 -27.43 -6.56 5.28
C LEU A 4 -27.34 -5.03 5.48
N ALA A 5 -26.40 -4.59 6.32
CA ALA A 5 -26.17 -3.17 6.60
C ALA A 5 -25.68 -2.40 5.36
N GLU A 6 -24.87 -3.04 4.52
CA GLU A 6 -24.40 -2.43 3.26
C GLU A 6 -25.52 -2.30 2.23
N LEU A 7 -26.38 -3.32 2.10
CA LEU A 7 -27.55 -3.27 1.22
C LEU A 7 -28.59 -2.25 1.68
N GLU A 8 -28.78 -2.09 2.99
CA GLU A 8 -29.66 -1.06 3.56
C GLU A 8 -29.11 0.34 3.29
N ALA A 9 -27.79 0.56 3.43
CA ALA A 9 -27.17 1.84 3.09
C ALA A 9 -27.28 2.19 1.61
N MET A 10 -27.08 1.21 0.71
CA MET A 10 -27.26 1.41 -0.73
C MET A 10 -28.73 1.72 -1.08
N ALA A 11 -29.69 1.05 -0.43
CA ALA A 11 -31.12 1.30 -0.66
C ALA A 11 -31.55 2.70 -0.21
N LEU A 12 -31.00 3.23 0.89
CA LEU A 12 -31.24 4.60 1.34
C LEU A 12 -30.70 5.63 0.33
N ASN A 13 -29.49 5.41 -0.19
CA ASN A 13 -28.90 6.29 -1.21
C ASN A 13 -29.71 6.30 -2.51
N ILE A 14 -30.40 5.20 -2.86
CA ILE A 14 -31.28 5.10 -4.03
C ILE A 14 -32.63 5.79 -3.79
N ALA A 15 -33.19 5.69 -2.58
CA ALA A 15 -34.50 6.25 -2.26
C ALA A 15 -34.52 7.80 -2.21
N ASP A 16 -33.37 8.44 -1.94
CA ASP A 16 -33.21 9.89 -1.99
C ASP A 16 -33.14 10.46 -3.42
N PHE A 17 -32.99 9.61 -4.45
CA PHE A 17 -33.11 10.03 -5.85
C PHE A 17 -34.56 9.94 -6.31
N SER A 18 -35.27 11.07 -6.29
CA SER A 18 -36.47 11.22 -7.13
C SER A 18 -36.05 11.40 -8.59
N ASP A 19 -36.83 10.83 -9.51
CA ASP A 19 -36.67 10.77 -10.98
C ASP A 19 -36.57 12.14 -11.72
N ASP A 20 -36.35 13.25 -11.00
CA ASP A 20 -36.34 14.64 -11.50
C ASP A 20 -35.05 15.42 -11.11
N ASP A 21 -33.99 14.73 -10.68
CA ASP A 21 -32.77 15.38 -10.17
C ASP A 21 -31.79 15.78 -11.29
N THR A 22 -32.26 16.66 -12.18
CA THR A 22 -31.38 17.31 -13.18
C THR A 22 -30.41 18.24 -12.46
N ILE A 23 -29.10 18.07 -12.71
CA ILE A 23 -28.06 18.96 -12.17
C ILE A 23 -28.42 20.40 -12.50
N THR A 24 -28.71 21.20 -11.48
CA THR A 24 -29.12 22.59 -11.66
C THR A 24 -27.89 23.49 -11.78
N ASP A 25 -28.01 24.61 -12.50
CA ASP A 25 -26.93 25.60 -12.58
C ASP A 25 -26.55 26.14 -11.19
N GLU A 26 -27.49 26.14 -10.23
CA GLU A 26 -27.24 26.52 -8.83
C GLU A 26 -26.31 25.53 -8.12
N ASP A 27 -26.45 24.22 -8.37
CA ASP A 27 -25.57 23.20 -7.81
C ASP A 27 -24.16 23.31 -8.39
N VAL A 28 -24.06 23.58 -9.69
CA VAL A 28 -22.79 23.79 -10.39
C VAL A 28 -22.08 25.00 -9.81
N GLU A 29 -22.75 26.15 -9.71
CA GLU A 29 -22.17 27.38 -9.14
C GLU A 29 -21.72 27.17 -7.68
N ARG A 30 -22.52 26.46 -6.87
CA ARG A 30 -22.18 26.08 -5.49
C ARG A 30 -20.89 25.28 -5.45
N TRP A 31 -20.76 24.26 -6.29
CA TRP A 31 -19.55 23.43 -6.36
C TRP A 31 -18.34 24.15 -6.93
N GLN A 32 -18.54 25.10 -7.84
CA GLN A 32 -17.46 25.98 -8.31
C GLN A 32 -16.93 26.89 -7.19
N LEU A 33 -17.82 27.45 -6.37
CA LEU A 33 -17.46 28.32 -5.25
C LEU A 33 -16.80 27.55 -4.09
N LEU A 34 -17.38 26.40 -3.70
CA LEU A 34 -16.90 25.62 -2.55
C LEU A 34 -15.60 24.85 -2.84
N PHE A 35 -15.45 24.30 -4.05
CA PHE A 35 -14.33 23.43 -4.40
C PHE A 35 -13.34 24.03 -5.42
N GLY A 36 -13.58 25.27 -5.86
CA GLY A 36 -12.72 25.96 -6.83
C GLY A 36 -12.71 25.31 -8.22
N TYR A 37 -13.76 24.56 -8.57
CA TYR A 37 -13.85 23.89 -9.86
C TYR A 37 -14.25 24.85 -10.99
N LYS A 38 -13.79 24.55 -12.21
CA LYS A 38 -14.33 25.15 -13.44
C LYS A 38 -15.67 24.47 -13.76
N HIS A 39 -16.58 25.18 -14.42
CA HIS A 39 -17.94 24.72 -14.72
C HIS A 39 -18.01 23.27 -15.22
N ALA A 40 -17.27 22.92 -16.29
CA ALA A 40 -17.25 21.56 -16.84
C ALA A 40 -16.76 20.50 -15.85
N LYS A 41 -15.87 20.86 -14.92
CA LYS A 41 -15.37 19.95 -13.88
C LYS A 41 -16.38 19.82 -12.72
N ALA A 42 -17.08 20.89 -12.36
CA ALA A 42 -18.13 20.85 -11.36
C ALA A 42 -19.30 19.96 -11.81
N VAL A 43 -19.78 20.13 -13.04
CA VAL A 43 -20.81 19.27 -13.65
C VAL A 43 -20.39 17.80 -13.61
N ARG A 44 -19.20 17.48 -14.13
CA ARG A 44 -18.71 16.09 -14.14
C ARG A 44 -18.60 15.48 -12.73
N ARG A 45 -18.16 16.25 -11.74
CA ARG A 45 -18.02 15.78 -10.36
C ARG A 45 -19.37 15.57 -9.67
N LEU A 46 -20.36 16.42 -9.97
CA LEU A 46 -21.74 16.23 -9.56
C LEU A 46 -22.32 14.95 -10.16
N GLU A 47 -22.12 14.72 -11.47
CA GLU A 47 -22.57 13.48 -12.14
C GLU A 47 -21.93 12.24 -11.52
N GLU A 48 -20.61 12.23 -11.36
CA GLU A 48 -19.86 11.12 -10.74
C GLU A 48 -20.32 10.87 -9.29
N TYR A 49 -20.59 11.92 -8.52
CA TYR A 49 -21.01 11.79 -7.12
C TYR A 49 -22.46 11.29 -6.98
N ARG A 50 -23.37 11.80 -7.81
CA ARG A 50 -24.78 11.38 -7.80
C ARG A 50 -24.95 9.95 -8.31
N THR A 51 -24.13 9.51 -9.25
CA THR A 51 -24.15 8.13 -9.77
C THR A 51 -23.44 7.10 -8.87
N ASP A 52 -22.74 7.54 -7.82
CA ASP A 52 -22.16 6.66 -6.80
C ASP A 52 -23.18 6.32 -5.71
N TYR A 53 -23.85 5.17 -5.86
CA TYR A 53 -24.81 4.63 -4.89
C TYR A 53 -24.13 3.99 -3.66
N SER A 54 -22.82 3.81 -3.69
CA SER A 54 -22.03 3.28 -2.56
C SER A 54 -21.50 4.38 -1.63
N ARG A 55 -21.83 5.65 -1.92
CA ARG A 55 -21.37 6.80 -1.14
C ARG A 55 -21.81 6.71 0.32
N ARG A 56 -20.96 7.23 1.21
CA ARG A 56 -21.30 7.35 2.63
C ARG A 56 -22.17 8.57 2.84
N SER A 57 -23.47 8.36 3.05
CA SER A 57 -24.37 9.44 3.49
C SER A 57 -24.12 9.78 4.97
N VAL A 58 -24.23 11.06 5.30
CA VAL A 58 -24.18 11.54 6.69
C VAL A 58 -25.56 11.29 7.32
N PRO A 59 -25.66 10.56 8.45
CA PRO A 59 -26.93 10.32 9.14
C PRO A 59 -27.67 11.62 9.50
N ASP A 60 -29.00 11.60 9.46
CA ASP A 60 -29.85 12.79 9.72
C ASP A 60 -29.54 13.45 11.06
N ASP A 61 -29.29 12.67 12.12
CA ASP A 61 -28.94 13.18 13.45
C ASP A 61 -27.63 13.98 13.45
N LEU A 62 -26.66 13.54 12.64
CA LEU A 62 -25.38 14.23 12.47
C LEU A 62 -25.56 15.49 11.62
N TRP A 63 -26.32 15.41 10.53
CA TRP A 63 -26.62 16.58 9.70
C TRP A 63 -27.36 17.67 10.46
N ALA A 64 -28.37 17.31 11.26
CA ALA A 64 -29.12 18.25 12.10
C ALA A 64 -28.23 19.01 13.10
N THR A 65 -27.10 18.43 13.50
CA THR A 65 -26.15 19.07 14.41
C THR A 65 -25.25 20.08 13.70
N VAL A 66 -24.95 19.87 12.40
CA VAL A 66 -23.97 20.69 11.65
C VAL A 66 -24.60 21.59 10.60
N CYS A 67 -25.86 21.39 10.22
CA CYS A 67 -26.51 22.08 9.10
C CYS A 67 -26.48 23.60 9.27
N SER A 68 -26.83 24.14 10.45
CA SER A 68 -26.86 25.59 10.67
C SER A 68 -25.49 26.25 10.52
N GLN A 69 -24.41 25.54 10.87
CA GLN A 69 -23.05 26.05 10.68
C GLN A 69 -22.63 25.91 9.21
N LYS A 70 -22.92 24.77 8.60
CA LYS A 70 -22.45 24.44 7.24
C LYS A 70 -23.18 25.23 6.16
N GLU A 71 -24.48 25.46 6.32
CA GLU A 71 -25.24 26.36 5.46
C GLU A 71 -24.75 27.81 5.55
N ALA A 72 -24.30 28.27 6.73
CA ALA A 72 -23.68 29.58 6.88
C ALA A 72 -22.31 29.68 6.17
N GLU A 73 -21.64 28.56 5.98
CA GLU A 73 -20.42 28.42 5.16
C GLU A 73 -20.73 28.19 3.67
N GLY A 74 -22.02 28.13 3.28
CA GLY A 74 -22.48 27.94 1.91
C GLY A 74 -22.62 26.48 1.46
N TYR A 75 -22.46 25.52 2.37
CA TYR A 75 -22.64 24.09 2.11
C TYR A 75 -24.10 23.68 2.27
N ASP A 76 -24.59 22.89 1.31
CA ASP A 76 -25.76 22.03 1.50
C ASP A 76 -25.31 20.63 1.96
N ARG A 77 -26.29 19.75 2.21
CA ARG A 77 -26.00 18.38 2.66
C ARG A 77 -25.11 17.64 1.66
N GLU A 78 -25.44 17.73 0.37
CA GLU A 78 -24.71 17.05 -0.70
C GLU A 78 -23.26 17.53 -0.82
N ALA A 79 -23.03 18.85 -0.87
CA ALA A 79 -21.67 19.40 -0.94
C ALA A 79 -20.91 19.15 0.37
N TYR A 80 -21.58 19.11 1.52
CA TYR A 80 -20.91 18.77 2.78
C TYR A 80 -20.47 17.30 2.79
N GLU A 81 -21.33 16.37 2.40
CA GLU A 81 -20.98 14.96 2.28
C GLU A 81 -19.84 14.77 1.26
N TYR A 82 -19.93 15.42 0.10
CA TYR A 82 -18.87 15.41 -0.90
C TYR A 82 -17.55 15.99 -0.32
N SER A 83 -17.61 17.07 0.47
CA SER A 83 -16.44 17.62 1.15
C SER A 83 -15.81 16.64 2.13
N LEU A 84 -16.60 15.77 2.78
CA LEU A 84 -16.10 14.68 3.64
C LEU A 84 -15.48 13.56 2.82
N THR A 85 -15.98 13.28 1.61
CA THR A 85 -15.31 12.35 0.68
C THR A 85 -13.98 12.90 0.20
N LEU A 86 -13.91 14.20 -0.10
CA LEU A 86 -12.66 14.89 -0.45
C LEU A 86 -11.73 15.00 0.76
N GLN A 87 -12.23 15.24 1.97
CA GLN A 87 -11.42 15.26 3.17
C GLN A 87 -10.97 13.87 3.56
N SER A 88 -11.74 12.81 3.35
CA SER A 88 -11.27 11.44 3.60
C SER A 88 -10.28 10.99 2.53
N GLN A 89 -10.47 11.38 1.27
CA GLN A 89 -9.46 11.20 0.22
C GLN A 89 -8.20 12.04 0.51
N SER A 90 -8.36 13.30 0.94
CA SER A 90 -7.28 14.20 1.37
C SER A 90 -6.61 13.67 2.64
N VAL A 91 -7.31 13.16 3.64
CA VAL A 91 -6.75 12.50 4.82
C VAL A 91 -6.05 11.19 4.41
N VAL A 92 -6.49 10.53 3.34
CA VAL A 92 -5.74 9.41 2.72
C VAL A 92 -4.51 9.88 1.92
N CYS A 93 -4.41 11.14 1.49
CA CYS A 93 -3.21 11.71 0.86
C CYS A 93 -2.40 12.75 1.69
N ASP A 94 -2.87 13.14 2.88
CA ASP A 94 -2.32 14.23 3.71
C ASP A 94 -2.32 13.87 5.22
N ALA A 95 -3.13 12.92 5.69
CA ALA A 95 -3.01 12.37 7.05
C ALA A 95 -2.22 11.05 7.06
N HIS A 96 -1.01 11.10 6.51
CA HIS A 96 0.19 10.40 7.01
C HIS A 96 1.41 10.93 6.26
N ILE A 97 1.65 12.24 6.30
CA ILE A 97 2.99 12.79 6.12
C ILE A 97 3.33 13.59 7.37
N SER A 98 3.73 12.87 8.42
CA SER A 98 4.64 13.46 9.39
C SER A 98 5.86 14.00 8.63
N PRO A 99 6.42 15.15 9.00
CA PRO A 99 7.57 15.77 8.34
C PRO A 99 8.83 14.87 8.27
N ASP A 100 8.83 13.75 9.00
CA ASP A 100 9.95 12.81 9.14
C ASP A 100 9.99 11.66 8.12
N LEU A 101 9.04 11.56 7.17
CA LEU A 101 9.13 10.62 6.03
C LEU A 101 10.10 11.08 4.92
N ARG A 102 10.96 12.08 5.19
CA ARG A 102 11.91 12.62 4.20
C ARG A 102 13.06 11.67 3.86
N GLU A 103 13.40 10.70 4.70
CA GLU A 103 14.55 9.82 4.45
C GLU A 103 14.19 8.47 3.81
N GLY A 104 12.94 8.00 3.93
CA GLY A 104 12.46 6.76 3.30
C GLY A 104 11.80 6.94 1.92
N ALA A 105 11.40 8.18 1.57
CA ALA A 105 10.71 8.48 0.32
C ALA A 105 11.64 8.71 -0.89
N ALA A 106 12.96 8.77 -0.69
CA ALA A 106 13.94 9.12 -1.72
C ALA A 106 14.14 8.07 -2.83
N SER A 107 13.46 6.91 -2.75
CA SER A 107 13.60 5.83 -3.72
C SER A 107 12.25 5.15 -3.96
N GLY A 108 11.47 5.67 -4.90
CA GLY A 108 10.21 5.09 -5.33
C GLY A 108 9.97 5.37 -6.81
N MET A 109 9.44 4.38 -7.52
CA MET A 109 9.01 4.53 -8.90
C MET A 109 7.53 4.89 -8.93
N PHE A 110 7.17 5.82 -9.80
CA PHE A 110 5.80 6.28 -10.02
C PHE A 110 5.45 6.12 -11.49
N ILE A 111 4.17 5.94 -11.77
CA ILE A 111 3.61 6.04 -13.12
C ILE A 111 2.70 7.24 -13.16
N MET A 112 2.85 8.06 -14.18
CA MET A 112 2.01 9.21 -14.45
C MET A 112 1.24 8.96 -15.73
N LYS A 113 -0.08 9.12 -15.69
CA LYS A 113 -0.90 9.03 -16.89
C LYS A 113 -0.60 10.22 -17.83
N LEU A 114 -0.45 9.93 -19.12
CA LEU A 114 -0.39 10.95 -20.16
C LEU A 114 -1.79 11.50 -20.39
N GLU A 115 -2.02 12.71 -19.92
CA GLU A 115 -3.28 13.44 -20.04
C GLU A 115 -2.99 14.94 -20.06
N ASP A 116 -3.89 15.74 -20.63
CA ASP A 116 -3.75 17.20 -20.65
C ASP A 116 -3.42 17.76 -19.26
N PRO A 117 -2.36 18.58 -19.11
CA PRO A 117 -1.52 19.22 -20.14
C PRO A 117 -0.27 18.41 -20.57
N PHE A 118 -0.04 17.22 -20.00
CA PHE A 118 1.13 16.35 -20.19
C PHE A 118 0.82 15.15 -21.11
N GLU A 119 0.39 15.43 -22.33
CA GLU A 119 0.00 14.39 -23.31
C GLU A 119 1.19 13.63 -23.90
N THR A 120 2.41 14.16 -23.80
CA THR A 120 3.60 13.53 -24.38
C THR A 120 4.74 13.42 -23.37
N PRO A 121 5.57 12.37 -23.46
CA PRO A 121 6.69 12.17 -22.53
C PRO A 121 7.72 13.28 -22.57
N GLU A 122 7.86 14.02 -23.67
CA GLU A 122 8.76 15.17 -23.79
C GLU A 122 8.30 16.35 -22.93
N LYS A 123 6.97 16.54 -22.80
CA LYS A 123 6.42 17.56 -21.89
C LYS A 123 6.76 17.23 -20.44
N ILE A 124 6.68 15.94 -20.06
CA ILE A 124 7.11 15.45 -18.75
C ILE A 124 8.62 15.61 -18.59
N GLN A 125 9.41 15.28 -19.60
CA GLN A 125 10.86 15.43 -19.58
C GLN A 125 11.27 16.88 -19.30
N LEU A 126 10.64 17.84 -19.98
CA LEU A 126 10.92 19.26 -19.82
C LEU A 126 10.48 19.79 -18.45
N ALA A 127 9.28 19.44 -17.99
CA ALA A 127 8.75 19.89 -16.70
C ALA A 127 9.46 19.24 -15.50
N ALA A 128 9.88 17.98 -15.63
CA ALA A 128 10.61 17.24 -14.60
C ALA A 128 12.14 17.35 -14.74
N GLY A 129 12.67 18.09 -15.73
CA GLY A 129 14.11 18.25 -15.97
C GLY A 129 14.86 16.92 -16.06
N LEU A 130 14.37 15.99 -16.88
CA LEU A 130 14.95 14.65 -17.06
C LEU A 130 16.00 14.65 -18.18
N ASP A 131 17.13 13.97 -17.96
CA ASP A 131 18.22 13.85 -18.95
C ASP A 131 17.82 13.02 -20.19
N HIS A 132 16.85 12.12 -20.03
CA HIS A 132 16.34 11.25 -21.09
C HIS A 132 14.81 11.22 -21.05
N THR A 133 14.20 10.88 -22.19
CA THR A 133 12.76 10.71 -22.31
C THR A 133 12.31 9.54 -21.42
N PRO A 134 11.31 9.73 -20.54
CA PRO A 134 10.86 8.69 -19.63
C PRO A 134 10.25 7.50 -20.39
N GLU A 135 10.45 6.29 -19.85
CA GLU A 135 9.86 5.08 -20.40
C GLU A 135 8.33 5.11 -20.23
N CYS A 136 7.60 4.87 -21.31
CA CYS A 136 6.14 4.84 -21.26
C CYS A 136 5.59 3.44 -21.54
N VAL A 137 4.53 3.11 -20.83
CA VAL A 137 3.85 1.82 -20.83
C VAL A 137 2.39 2.09 -21.14
N ALA A 138 1.86 1.40 -22.16
CA ALA A 138 0.44 1.41 -22.43
C ALA A 138 -0.27 0.44 -21.48
N GLY A 139 -1.36 0.89 -20.87
CA GLY A 139 -2.30 0.07 -20.11
C GLY A 139 -3.63 0.01 -20.84
N GLU A 140 -4.20 -1.19 -20.95
CA GLU A 140 -5.54 -1.40 -21.47
C GLU A 140 -6.51 -1.57 -20.30
N GLY A 141 -7.48 -0.68 -20.20
CA GLY A 141 -8.55 -0.74 -19.21
C GLY A 141 -9.92 -0.88 -19.87
N GLU A 142 -10.95 -1.05 -19.05
CA GLU A 142 -12.34 -1.19 -19.52
C GLU A 142 -12.84 0.03 -20.31
N VAL A 143 -12.22 1.20 -20.09
CA VAL A 143 -12.56 2.49 -20.73
C VAL A 143 -11.62 2.81 -21.91
N GLY A 144 -10.74 1.89 -22.30
CA GLY A 144 -9.82 2.03 -23.43
C GLY A 144 -8.34 1.99 -23.06
N VAL A 145 -7.49 2.31 -24.03
CA VAL A 145 -6.03 2.32 -23.87
C VAL A 145 -5.59 3.67 -23.29
N ALA A 146 -4.86 3.63 -22.18
CA ALA A 146 -4.22 4.80 -21.56
C ALA A 146 -2.70 4.60 -21.54
N GLU A 147 -1.95 5.66 -21.83
CA GLU A 147 -0.49 5.64 -21.76
C GLU A 147 -0.01 6.22 -20.43
N PHE A 148 1.01 5.60 -19.86
CA PHE A 148 1.61 6.00 -18.59
C PHE A 148 3.11 6.14 -18.75
N CYS A 149 3.73 7.18 -18.19
CA CYS A 149 5.19 7.30 -18.15
C CYS A 149 5.74 7.08 -16.75
N ARG A 150 6.85 6.34 -16.69
CA ARG A 150 7.55 5.99 -15.46
C ARG A 150 8.44 7.14 -15.05
N ILE A 151 8.29 7.59 -13.81
CA ILE A 151 9.07 8.68 -13.22
C ILE A 151 9.58 8.27 -11.83
N ASP A 152 10.81 8.67 -11.50
CA ASP A 152 11.35 8.46 -10.16
C ASP A 152 10.84 9.53 -9.17
N TYR A 153 11.21 9.37 -7.90
CA TYR A 153 10.85 10.31 -6.84
C TYR A 153 11.33 11.75 -7.12
N HIS A 154 12.54 11.93 -7.63
CA HIS A 154 13.11 13.25 -7.88
C HIS A 154 12.41 13.96 -9.03
N ALA A 155 12.12 13.22 -10.10
CA ALA A 155 11.34 13.67 -11.25
C ALA A 155 9.93 14.07 -10.83
N ARG A 156 9.24 13.24 -10.03
CA ARG A 156 7.93 13.58 -9.47
C ARG A 156 7.99 14.87 -8.66
N SER A 157 9.00 15.03 -7.80
CA SER A 157 9.15 16.24 -6.97
C SER A 157 9.33 17.51 -7.82
N ARG A 158 10.20 17.46 -8.84
CA ARG A 158 10.41 18.57 -9.77
C ARG A 158 9.17 18.87 -10.61
N LEU A 159 8.48 17.83 -11.07
CA LEU A 159 7.23 17.97 -11.83
C LEU A 159 6.14 18.65 -10.99
N MET A 160 5.95 18.23 -9.73
CA MET A 160 4.96 18.85 -8.85
C MET A 160 5.29 20.33 -8.56
N ALA A 161 6.58 20.65 -8.38
CA ALA A 161 7.02 22.03 -8.23
C ALA A 161 6.73 22.86 -9.51
N TRP A 162 7.01 22.30 -10.69
CA TRP A 162 6.73 22.95 -11.97
C TRP A 162 5.23 23.21 -12.16
N ILE A 163 4.37 22.25 -11.82
CA ILE A 163 2.91 22.38 -11.92
C ILE A 163 2.40 23.47 -10.97
N ALA A 164 2.92 23.52 -9.74
CA ALA A 164 2.55 24.56 -8.78
C ALA A 164 2.90 25.98 -9.29
N GLU A 165 3.98 26.12 -10.06
CA GLU A 165 4.45 27.39 -10.60
C GLU A 165 3.75 27.79 -11.91
N HIS A 166 3.53 26.85 -12.83
CA HIS A 166 3.10 27.14 -14.21
C HIS A 166 1.63 26.80 -14.49
N GLN A 167 1.02 25.90 -13.71
CA GLN A 167 -0.32 25.34 -13.95
C GLN A 167 -1.09 25.16 -12.62
N PRO A 168 -1.31 26.23 -11.83
CA PRO A 168 -2.04 26.12 -10.57
C PRO A 168 -3.47 25.61 -10.82
N GLY A 169 -3.80 24.44 -10.26
CA GLY A 169 -5.12 23.80 -10.39
C GLY A 169 -5.15 22.52 -11.24
N VAL A 170 -4.04 22.17 -11.91
CA VAL A 170 -3.88 20.85 -12.54
C VAL A 170 -3.38 19.86 -11.50
N GLN A 171 -4.07 18.73 -11.35
CA GLN A 171 -3.60 17.60 -10.55
C GLN A 171 -3.39 16.42 -11.49
N PRO A 172 -2.14 16.06 -11.81
CA PRO A 172 -1.86 14.92 -12.67
C PRO A 172 -2.17 13.61 -11.94
N THR A 173 -2.66 12.62 -12.68
CA THR A 173 -2.85 11.27 -12.14
C THR A 173 -1.50 10.56 -12.01
N ILE A 174 -0.92 10.59 -10.80
CA ILE A 174 0.35 9.93 -10.48
C ILE A 174 0.08 8.82 -9.46
N VAL A 175 0.42 7.58 -9.84
CA VAL A 175 0.28 6.40 -8.99
C VAL A 175 1.67 5.88 -8.64
N ARG A 176 1.90 5.54 -7.36
CA ARG A 176 3.14 4.88 -6.95
C ARG A 176 3.14 3.46 -7.49
N LEU A 177 4.17 3.10 -8.25
CA LEU A 177 4.34 1.74 -8.70
C LEU A 177 4.80 0.89 -7.52
N ALA A 178 3.96 -0.06 -7.10
CA ALA A 178 4.31 -0.99 -6.05
C ALA A 178 5.59 -1.73 -6.46
N SER A 179 6.66 -1.49 -5.71
CA SER A 179 7.91 -2.21 -5.91
C SER A 179 7.86 -3.47 -5.05
N PRO A 180 8.41 -4.60 -5.52
CA PRO A 180 8.38 -5.83 -4.75
C PRO A 180 9.24 -5.69 -3.49
N ALA A 181 8.84 -6.38 -2.42
CA ALA A 181 9.61 -6.47 -1.18
C ALA A 181 11.08 -6.81 -1.46
N LYS A 182 12.00 -6.09 -0.81
CA LYS A 182 13.44 -6.26 -1.06
C LYS A 182 13.90 -7.60 -0.49
N LYS A 183 14.56 -8.43 -1.29
CA LYS A 183 15.22 -9.66 -0.85
C LYS A 183 16.71 -9.49 -1.12
N ASN A 184 17.50 -9.21 -0.09
CA ASN A 184 18.94 -8.99 -0.20
C ASN A 184 19.67 -9.87 0.81
N LEU A 185 19.61 -11.19 0.60
CA LEU A 185 20.22 -12.16 1.50
C LEU A 185 21.73 -12.22 1.26
N SER A 186 22.53 -12.14 2.33
CA SER A 186 23.98 -12.32 2.23
C SER A 186 24.31 -13.78 1.87
N SER A 187 25.29 -13.98 0.98
CA SER A 187 25.88 -15.29 0.69
C SER A 187 26.95 -15.70 1.71
N SER A 188 27.50 -14.74 2.45
CA SER A 188 28.61 -14.98 3.39
C SER A 188 28.18 -14.90 4.86
N THR A 189 27.02 -14.32 5.17
CA THR A 189 26.52 -14.16 6.54
C THR A 189 25.05 -14.60 6.66
N MET A 190 24.59 -14.82 7.89
CA MET A 190 23.17 -15.13 8.16
C MET A 190 22.25 -13.91 7.96
N ALA A 191 22.79 -12.70 7.78
CA ALA A 191 22.00 -11.49 7.64
C ALA A 191 21.29 -11.40 6.27
N PRO A 192 20.11 -10.76 6.22
CA PRO A 192 19.30 -10.30 7.34
C PRO A 192 18.58 -11.48 8.04
N PHE A 193 18.54 -11.48 9.37
CA PHE A 193 17.87 -12.49 10.21
C PHE A 193 16.95 -11.81 11.22
N LEU A 194 15.74 -12.35 11.41
CA LEU A 194 14.74 -11.80 12.32
C LEU A 194 15.26 -11.76 13.77
N GLY A 195 15.19 -10.61 14.42
CA GLY A 195 15.62 -10.44 15.82
C GLY A 195 17.14 -10.26 16.01
N GLN A 196 17.94 -10.26 14.93
CA GLN A 196 19.36 -9.94 14.98
C GLN A 196 19.62 -8.54 14.44
N ASN A 197 20.23 -7.67 15.27
CA ASN A 197 20.64 -6.35 14.83
C ASN A 197 21.82 -6.47 13.83
N PRO A 198 21.78 -5.76 12.68
CA PRO A 198 22.90 -5.76 11.73
C PRO A 198 24.19 -5.17 12.32
N ALA A 199 24.10 -4.43 13.44
CA ALA A 199 25.23 -3.85 14.15
C ALA A 199 26.00 -4.85 15.04
N THR A 200 25.53 -6.08 15.20
CA THR A 200 26.22 -7.14 15.94
C THR A 200 26.88 -8.13 14.98
N THR A 201 27.60 -7.63 13.97
CA THR A 201 28.67 -8.39 13.34
C THR A 201 29.80 -8.56 14.35
N VAL A 202 29.67 -9.56 15.22
CA VAL A 202 30.85 -10.13 15.88
C VAL A 202 31.62 -10.89 14.80
N PRO A 203 32.88 -10.51 14.49
CA PRO A 203 33.71 -11.34 13.64
C PRO A 203 33.93 -12.67 14.36
N CYS A 204 33.44 -13.77 13.79
CA CYS A 204 33.75 -15.11 14.28
C CYS A 204 35.28 -15.27 14.37
N PRO A 205 35.86 -15.54 15.56
CA PRO A 205 37.28 -15.85 15.67
C PRO A 205 37.59 -17.11 14.86
N ARG A 206 38.66 -17.00 14.07
CA ARG A 206 39.20 -18.06 13.23
C ARG A 206 39.63 -19.24 14.10
N GLU A 207 38.89 -20.34 14.08
CA GLU A 207 39.43 -21.63 14.49
C GLU A 207 39.27 -22.63 13.36
N SER A 208 40.41 -22.93 12.75
CA SER A 208 40.62 -23.81 11.63
C SER A 208 40.06 -25.21 11.90
N THR A 209 38.99 -25.59 11.21
CA THR A 209 38.75 -26.96 10.72
C THR A 209 37.51 -26.97 9.82
N ASN A 210 37.68 -27.35 8.55
CA ASN A 210 36.63 -27.72 7.58
C ASN A 210 35.49 -26.69 7.33
N PHE A 211 35.82 -25.42 7.15
CA PHE A 211 34.89 -24.28 7.15
C PHE A 211 34.00 -24.11 5.90
N GLU A 212 34.37 -24.61 4.71
CA GLU A 212 33.57 -24.40 3.49
C GLU A 212 32.24 -25.16 3.53
N THR A 213 32.21 -26.38 4.07
CA THR A 213 30.98 -27.18 4.18
C THR A 213 30.05 -26.66 5.28
N SER A 214 30.59 -26.02 6.33
CA SER A 214 29.83 -25.58 7.50
C SER A 214 29.20 -24.19 7.33
N LEU A 215 29.85 -23.28 6.58
CA LEU A 215 29.30 -21.96 6.22
C LEU A 215 28.13 -22.06 5.22
N SER A 216 28.18 -23.04 4.31
CA SER A 216 27.09 -23.31 3.37
C SER A 216 25.82 -23.83 4.06
N SER A 217 25.96 -24.54 5.18
CA SER A 217 24.83 -25.01 5.99
C SER A 217 24.23 -23.94 6.91
N MET A 218 24.94 -22.85 7.20
CA MET A 218 24.46 -21.79 8.10
C MET A 218 23.73 -20.64 7.39
N SER A 219 23.91 -20.49 6.07
CA SER A 219 23.33 -19.38 5.29
C SER A 219 22.14 -19.77 4.42
N VAL A 220 21.46 -20.87 4.79
CA VAL A 220 20.21 -21.36 4.19
C VAL A 220 19.02 -20.63 4.83
N PRO A 221 18.02 -20.16 4.06
CA PRO A 221 17.91 -20.22 2.60
C PRO A 221 18.81 -19.21 1.86
N THR A 222 19.30 -19.58 0.67
CA THR A 222 20.05 -18.64 -0.19
C THR A 222 19.12 -17.78 -1.05
N GLN A 223 19.66 -16.73 -1.68
CA GLN A 223 18.91 -15.74 -2.46
C GLN A 223 17.96 -16.35 -3.52
N ASN A 224 18.36 -17.45 -4.17
CA ASN A 224 17.61 -18.06 -5.27
C ASN A 224 17.39 -19.57 -5.03
N GLN A 225 17.29 -20.00 -3.78
CA GLN A 225 17.04 -21.40 -3.44
C GLN A 225 15.55 -21.71 -3.48
N TYR A 226 15.19 -22.74 -4.23
CA TYR A 226 13.84 -23.27 -4.29
C TYR A 226 13.89 -24.81 -4.24
N PRO A 227 12.94 -25.48 -3.58
CA PRO A 227 11.84 -24.89 -2.81
C PRO A 227 12.33 -24.26 -1.49
N VAL A 228 11.61 -23.25 -0.99
CA VAL A 228 11.97 -22.52 0.24
C VAL A 228 10.75 -22.30 1.13
N TRP A 229 10.93 -22.49 2.44
CA TRP A 229 9.88 -22.26 3.42
C TRP A 229 9.71 -20.77 3.70
N TYR A 230 8.46 -20.31 3.65
CA TYR A 230 8.03 -18.98 4.03
C TYR A 230 7.11 -19.04 5.25
N PHE A 231 7.32 -18.13 6.19
CA PHE A 231 6.42 -17.91 7.32
C PHE A 231 5.54 -16.68 7.08
N PHE A 232 4.24 -16.84 7.34
CA PHE A 232 3.23 -15.81 7.21
C PHE A 232 2.49 -15.59 8.53
N TYR A 233 2.26 -14.33 8.90
CA TYR A 233 1.62 -13.93 10.17
C TYR A 233 0.40 -12.99 9.98
N GLY A 234 0.07 -12.69 8.72
CA GLY A 234 -0.96 -11.74 8.31
C GLY A 234 -2.00 -12.38 7.38
N THR A 235 -2.45 -11.63 6.39
CA THR A 235 -3.44 -12.10 5.40
C THR A 235 -2.90 -13.25 4.55
N LEU A 236 -1.60 -13.31 4.29
CA LEU A 236 -0.98 -14.44 3.58
C LEU A 236 -1.01 -15.77 4.36
N ALA A 237 -1.33 -15.74 5.67
CA ALA A 237 -1.55 -16.96 6.44
C ALA A 237 -2.92 -17.60 6.17
N GLU A 238 -3.79 -16.94 5.40
CA GLU A 238 -5.08 -17.47 4.97
C GLU A 238 -4.95 -18.22 3.62
N PRO A 239 -5.36 -19.50 3.53
CA PRO A 239 -5.22 -20.30 2.32
C PRO A 239 -5.88 -19.68 1.08
N GLU A 240 -7.04 -19.05 1.24
CA GLU A 240 -7.77 -18.40 0.14
C GLU A 240 -6.99 -17.23 -0.47
N VAL A 241 -6.38 -16.39 0.38
CA VAL A 241 -5.56 -15.26 -0.05
C VAL A 241 -4.32 -15.77 -0.78
N LEU A 242 -3.67 -16.80 -0.24
CA LEU A 242 -2.47 -17.38 -0.83
C LEU A 242 -2.76 -18.05 -2.18
N THR A 243 -3.86 -18.79 -2.30
CA THR A 243 -4.32 -19.42 -3.54
C THR A 243 -4.53 -18.39 -4.64
N ARG A 244 -5.26 -17.32 -4.32
CA ARG A 244 -5.54 -16.22 -5.25
C ARG A 244 -4.25 -15.50 -5.67
N GLN A 245 -3.34 -15.24 -4.73
CA GLN A 245 -2.11 -14.50 -5.02
C GLN A 245 -1.12 -15.30 -5.85
N LEU A 246 -1.07 -16.62 -5.66
CA LEU A 246 -0.18 -17.53 -6.38
C LEU A 246 -0.82 -18.13 -7.64
N GLY A 247 -2.12 -17.91 -7.86
CA GLY A 247 -2.87 -18.50 -8.97
C GLY A 247 -2.97 -20.03 -8.89
N LEU A 248 -2.98 -20.58 -7.67
CA LEU A 248 -3.05 -22.04 -7.48
C LEU A 248 -4.46 -22.57 -7.79
N THR A 249 -4.53 -23.75 -8.39
CA THR A 249 -5.80 -24.45 -8.67
C THR A 249 -6.31 -25.23 -7.46
N VAL A 250 -5.42 -25.52 -6.50
CA VAL A 250 -5.70 -26.29 -5.28
C VAL A 250 -5.31 -25.43 -4.09
N GLU A 251 -6.11 -25.49 -3.02
CA GLU A 251 -5.79 -24.80 -1.77
C GLU A 251 -4.46 -25.31 -1.20
N PRO A 252 -3.52 -24.41 -0.86
CA PRO A 252 -2.22 -24.79 -0.33
C PRO A 252 -2.33 -25.27 1.11
N ASP A 253 -1.67 -26.39 1.41
CA ASP A 253 -1.51 -26.89 2.76
C ASP A 253 -0.57 -25.96 3.56
N LEU A 254 -1.17 -25.17 4.44
CA LEU A 254 -0.47 -24.27 5.37
C LEU A 254 -0.21 -25.02 6.69
N ILE A 255 1.05 -25.05 7.11
CA ILE A 255 1.46 -25.71 8.35
C ILE A 255 1.46 -24.69 9.49
N PRO A 256 0.67 -24.88 10.56
CA PRO A 256 0.74 -24.00 11.72
C PRO A 256 2.15 -23.95 12.30
N ALA A 257 2.68 -22.74 12.49
CA ALA A 257 4.05 -22.53 12.94
C ALA A 257 4.17 -21.24 13.77
N HIS A 258 5.30 -21.07 14.43
CA HIS A 258 5.67 -19.80 15.05
C HIS A 258 7.13 -19.46 14.80
N VAL A 259 7.46 -18.17 14.90
CA VAL A 259 8.84 -17.68 14.83
C VAL A 259 9.20 -16.99 16.14
N GLU A 260 10.48 -17.10 16.51
CA GLU A 260 11.07 -16.41 17.66
C GLU A 260 11.89 -15.19 17.22
N GLY A 261 12.07 -14.22 18.11
CA GLY A 261 12.86 -13.01 17.81
C GLY A 261 12.08 -11.92 17.05
N GLY A 262 10.77 -12.09 16.88
CA GLY A 262 9.89 -11.13 16.22
C GLY A 262 8.78 -10.62 17.15
N ARG A 263 8.29 -9.41 16.90
CA ARG A 263 7.06 -8.86 17.50
C ARG A 263 6.12 -8.35 16.42
N LEU A 264 4.82 -8.53 16.63
CA LEU A 264 3.80 -7.92 15.79
C LEU A 264 3.39 -6.56 16.33
N ARG A 265 3.33 -5.58 15.42
CA ARG A 265 2.76 -4.26 15.67
C ARG A 265 1.65 -3.97 14.68
N ARG A 266 0.77 -3.05 15.06
CA ARG A 266 -0.27 -2.55 14.17
C ARG A 266 0.30 -1.40 13.33
N TRP A 267 -0.04 -1.37 12.04
CA TRP A 267 0.38 -0.34 11.10
C TRP A 267 -0.84 0.16 10.32
N GLY A 268 -1.08 1.48 10.32
CA GLY A 268 -2.20 2.11 9.62
C GLY A 268 -3.57 1.60 10.07
N GLY A 269 -3.72 1.34 11.37
CA GLY A 269 -4.93 0.83 12.05
C GLY A 269 -5.37 -0.60 11.68
N ARG A 270 -4.95 -1.14 10.53
CA ARG A 270 -5.53 -2.35 9.92
C ARG A 270 -4.51 -3.43 9.58
N TYR A 271 -3.24 -3.07 9.39
CA TYR A 271 -2.21 -3.99 8.92
C TYR A 271 -1.35 -4.51 10.07
N LYS A 272 -0.86 -5.75 9.94
CA LYS A 272 0.09 -6.34 10.88
C LYS A 272 1.51 -6.17 10.33
N ALA A 273 2.40 -5.61 11.14
CA ALA A 273 3.79 -5.39 10.80
C ALA A 273 4.69 -6.22 11.73
N LEU A 274 5.47 -7.14 11.16
CA LEU A 274 6.49 -7.88 11.91
C LEU A 274 7.75 -7.03 12.04
N VAL A 275 8.19 -6.82 13.27
CA VAL A 275 9.44 -6.11 13.61
C VAL A 275 10.34 -6.96 14.48
N ASP A 276 11.62 -6.59 14.55
CA ASP A 276 12.58 -7.26 15.42
C ASP A 276 12.17 -7.16 16.90
N GLY A 277 12.06 -8.31 17.53
CA GLY A 277 11.69 -8.49 18.94
C GLY A 277 12.87 -8.92 19.81
N THR A 278 12.58 -9.29 21.06
CA THR A 278 13.55 -10.04 21.88
C THR A 278 13.48 -11.52 21.51
N ALA A 279 14.52 -12.30 21.84
CA ALA A 279 14.54 -13.75 21.61
C ALA A 279 13.33 -14.48 22.20
N GLU A 280 12.76 -13.98 23.30
CA GLU A 280 11.58 -14.54 23.97
C GLU A 280 10.25 -14.19 23.27
N SER A 281 10.27 -13.25 22.32
CA SER A 281 9.06 -12.84 21.60
C SER A 281 8.70 -13.87 20.54
N LYS A 282 7.45 -14.34 20.58
CA LYS A 282 6.91 -15.34 19.66
C LYS A 282 5.82 -14.73 18.80
N VAL A 283 5.84 -15.07 17.52
CA VAL A 283 4.78 -14.71 16.57
C VAL A 283 4.24 -15.99 15.95
N PHE A 284 2.94 -16.20 16.10
CA PHE A 284 2.22 -17.35 15.57
C PHE A 284 1.66 -17.03 14.19
N GLY A 285 1.69 -18.04 13.33
CA GLY A 285 1.27 -17.94 11.95
C GLY A 285 1.30 -19.29 11.25
N SER A 286 1.57 -19.26 9.95
CA SER A 286 1.57 -20.45 9.10
C SER A 286 2.82 -20.49 8.23
N ALA A 287 3.34 -21.69 7.99
CA ALA A 287 4.45 -21.95 7.11
C ALA A 287 3.96 -22.56 5.79
N PHE A 288 4.55 -22.13 4.69
CA PHE A 288 4.24 -22.63 3.35
C PHE A 288 5.51 -22.84 2.53
N LEU A 289 5.55 -23.90 1.74
CA LEU A 289 6.68 -24.23 0.89
C LEU A 289 6.54 -23.59 -0.49
N VAL A 290 7.31 -22.53 -0.75
CA VAL A 290 7.31 -21.83 -2.03
C VAL A 290 8.20 -22.59 -3.03
N GLY A 291 7.58 -23.12 -4.07
CA GLY A 291 8.24 -23.99 -5.05
C GLY A 291 8.98 -23.30 -6.19
N SER A 292 8.71 -22.02 -6.46
CA SER A 292 9.27 -21.31 -7.62
C SER A 292 9.55 -19.83 -7.35
N ALA A 293 10.45 -19.26 -8.17
CA ALA A 293 10.75 -17.83 -8.14
C ALA A 293 9.55 -16.96 -8.52
N ASP A 294 8.67 -17.44 -9.40
CA ASP A 294 7.47 -16.69 -9.80
C ASP A 294 6.48 -16.58 -8.65
N HIS A 295 6.28 -17.66 -7.89
CA HIS A 295 5.47 -17.64 -6.68
C HIS A 295 6.07 -16.69 -5.63
N GLU A 296 7.39 -16.75 -5.41
CA GLU A 296 8.06 -15.81 -4.51
C GLU A 296 7.90 -14.36 -4.95
N ASN A 297 8.05 -14.08 -6.25
CA ASN A 297 7.87 -12.74 -6.79
C ASN A 297 6.43 -12.24 -6.59
N ALA A 298 5.42 -13.08 -6.82
CA ALA A 298 4.03 -12.74 -6.56
C ALA A 298 3.78 -12.37 -5.09
N LEU A 299 4.38 -13.09 -4.14
CA LEU A 299 4.31 -12.76 -2.71
C LEU A 299 5.03 -11.44 -2.40
N ARG A 300 6.21 -11.23 -2.97
CA ARG A 300 6.96 -9.97 -2.80
C ARG A 300 6.22 -8.77 -3.36
N PHE A 301 5.48 -8.93 -4.47
CA PHE A 301 4.62 -7.87 -5.01
C PHE A 301 3.42 -7.57 -4.12
N TYR A 302 2.82 -8.60 -3.51
CA TYR A 302 1.70 -8.43 -2.58
C TYR A 302 2.10 -7.62 -1.35
N GLU A 303 3.23 -7.96 -0.73
CA GLU A 303 3.71 -7.29 0.48
C GLU A 303 4.25 -5.89 0.18
N THR A 304 4.80 -5.68 -1.02
CA THR A 304 5.39 -4.40 -1.48
C THR A 304 6.71 -4.02 -0.78
N ASP A 305 7.29 -2.90 -1.17
CA ASP A 305 8.54 -2.35 -0.64
C ASP A 305 8.43 -1.81 0.79
N LYS A 306 7.24 -1.88 1.39
CA LYS A 306 7.04 -1.67 2.83
C LYS A 306 7.65 -2.78 3.67
N TYR A 307 7.88 -3.95 3.07
CA TYR A 307 8.50 -5.09 3.72
C TYR A 307 9.80 -5.49 3.02
N GLU A 308 10.65 -6.18 3.76
CA GLU A 308 11.84 -6.85 3.27
C GLU A 308 11.77 -8.34 3.62
N VAL A 309 12.40 -9.16 2.80
CA VAL A 309 12.51 -10.60 3.04
C VAL A 309 13.74 -10.86 3.88
N VAL A 310 13.53 -11.50 5.03
CA VAL A 310 14.61 -11.85 5.99
C VAL A 310 14.59 -13.34 6.32
N ARG A 311 15.72 -13.87 6.75
CA ARG A 311 15.81 -15.23 7.28
C ARG A 311 15.17 -15.32 8.67
N CYS A 312 14.54 -16.45 8.96
CA CYS A 312 13.98 -16.76 10.28
C CYS A 312 14.00 -18.26 10.56
N SER A 313 13.97 -18.60 11.85
CA SER A 313 13.71 -19.97 12.30
C SER A 313 12.20 -20.16 12.48
N ILE A 314 11.62 -21.03 11.67
CA ILE A 314 10.21 -21.42 11.70
C ILE A 314 10.09 -22.67 12.56
N ILE A 315 9.32 -22.58 13.65
CA ILE A 315 9.13 -23.67 14.59
C ILE A 315 7.73 -24.24 14.38
N THR A 316 7.68 -25.45 13.82
CA THR A 316 6.44 -26.23 13.67
C THR A 316 6.25 -27.15 14.88
N ALA A 317 5.17 -27.93 14.90
CA ALA A 317 4.95 -28.92 15.96
C ALA A 317 6.02 -30.04 15.97
N ASP A 318 6.58 -30.35 14.80
CA ASP A 318 7.45 -31.50 14.61
C ASP A 318 8.93 -31.12 14.57
N GLU A 319 9.29 -29.95 14.03
CA GLU A 319 10.69 -29.56 13.82
C GLU A 319 10.91 -28.04 13.73
N THR A 320 12.19 -27.64 13.73
CA THR A 320 12.62 -26.26 13.47
C THR A 320 13.23 -26.16 12.08
N ILE A 321 12.64 -25.34 11.24
CA ILE A 321 12.94 -25.20 9.81
C ILE A 321 13.56 -23.82 9.57
N GLN A 322 14.64 -23.74 8.80
CA GLN A 322 15.17 -22.46 8.34
C GLN A 322 14.36 -21.96 7.14
N GLY A 323 13.79 -20.76 7.27
CA GLY A 323 12.91 -20.19 6.27
C GLY A 323 13.08 -18.68 6.11
N LEU A 324 12.15 -18.10 5.38
CA LEU A 324 12.07 -16.68 5.09
C LEU A 324 10.77 -16.10 5.65
N THR A 325 10.79 -14.83 6.00
CA THR A 325 9.58 -14.08 6.40
C THR A 325 9.67 -12.65 5.88
N PHE A 326 8.53 -11.97 5.87
CA PHE A 326 8.45 -10.54 5.57
C PHE A 326 8.61 -9.74 6.86
N ARG A 327 9.62 -8.90 6.94
CA ARG A 327 9.82 -7.95 8.04
C ARG A 327 9.46 -6.56 7.56
N PHE A 328 8.78 -5.77 8.38
CA PHE A 328 8.46 -4.39 8.07
C PHE A 328 9.75 -3.56 8.00
N ALA A 329 9.99 -2.96 6.84
CA ALA A 329 11.17 -2.14 6.53
C ALA A 329 10.89 -0.63 6.63
N GLY A 330 9.70 -0.24 7.11
CA GLY A 330 9.32 1.15 7.30
C GLY A 330 9.81 1.76 8.63
N PRO A 331 9.61 3.08 8.82
CA PRO A 331 10.01 3.79 10.04
C PRO A 331 9.24 3.24 11.25
N LYS A 332 9.94 3.07 12.38
CA LYS A 332 9.37 2.50 13.62
C LYS A 332 8.30 3.40 14.23
N GLU A 333 8.33 4.70 13.91
CA GLU A 333 7.43 5.75 14.35
C GLU A 333 6.04 5.64 13.70
N ALA A 334 5.93 4.93 12.57
CA ALA A 334 4.65 4.66 11.92
C ALA A 334 3.91 3.46 12.54
N LEU A 335 4.54 2.76 13.50
CA LEU A 335 3.97 1.60 14.16
C LEU A 335 3.20 2.03 15.40
N GLU A 336 2.01 1.48 15.53
CA GLU A 336 1.10 1.68 16.65
C GLU A 336 1.35 0.58 17.72
N ASP A 337 0.30 0.26 18.48
CA ASP A 337 0.33 -0.68 19.59
C ASP A 337 0.78 -2.09 19.19
N GLU A 338 1.40 -2.78 20.16
CA GLU A 338 1.81 -4.17 20.01
C GLU A 338 0.60 -5.10 19.98
N ILE A 339 0.56 -5.97 18.96
CA ILE A 339 -0.47 -6.97 18.81
C ILE A 339 -0.07 -8.19 19.63
N HIS A 340 -0.77 -8.42 20.73
CA HIS A 340 -0.62 -9.63 21.52
C HIS A 340 -1.48 -10.72 20.88
N GLN A 341 -0.84 -11.81 20.45
CA GLN A 341 -1.55 -13.01 20.02
C GLN A 341 -1.75 -13.88 21.26
N ASP A 342 -3.00 -14.07 21.69
CA ASP A 342 -3.32 -15.08 22.69
C ASP A 342 -3.09 -16.47 22.09
N SER A 343 -2.38 -17.31 22.83
CA SER A 343 -1.97 -18.67 22.43
C SER A 343 -3.11 -19.67 22.41
#